data_AF-A0A7K0LN56-F1
#
_entry.id   AF-A0A7K0LN56-F1
#
_cell.length_a   1.000
_cell.length_b   1.000
_cell.length_c   1.000
_cell.angle_alpha   90.00
_cell.angle_beta   90.00
_cell.angle_gamma   90.00
#
_symmetry.space_group_name_H-M   'P 1'
#
loop_
_entity.id
_entity.type
_entity.pdbx_description
1 polymer ?
#
loop_
_entity_poly.entity_id
_entity_poly.type
_entity_poly.pdbx_seq_one_letter_code
_entity_poly.pdbx_strand_id
1 'polypeptide(L)'
;MSTTELTPQERRFESERIHASAQVLLLAAIGLAIFGVGKLVGSAAFGMGYSQVGSTIAFVGTVVVLISLVLHVDHLSFRLGLSAIVLVILCAIVLGVAQLLGAFNVGRIKGWLVGAGWVLGGVGLAMVAVHKEGQMKATLTDYASGAPWQARVTVHASFLTLITAAIGLVLYGVGAIGLTNAAGRGPLVLMSVGGVLAAIGVISHVEHLVPRIGLVAVIAGILSPLFWAASTIPNAIDPSNSANGSVTRLCLGIGALLGALACALAFAKKLSTDR
;
A
#
# COMPACT_ATOMS: atom_id res chain seq x y z
N MET A 1 7.23 27.25 -31.57
CA MET A 1 7.85 26.34 -30.57
C MET A 1 7.90 24.96 -31.19
N SER A 2 9.09 24.48 -31.54
CA SER A 2 9.29 23.14 -32.08
C SER A 2 9.11 22.14 -30.94
N THR A 3 8.07 21.30 -31.02
CA THR A 3 7.98 20.08 -30.21
C THR A 3 9.00 19.10 -30.79
N THR A 4 10.20 19.07 -30.23
CA THR A 4 11.15 17.99 -30.50
C THR A 4 10.49 16.68 -30.14
N GLU A 5 10.07 15.92 -31.14
CA GLU A 5 9.55 14.57 -30.94
C GLU A 5 10.65 13.72 -30.31
N LEU A 6 10.38 13.21 -29.11
CA LEU A 6 11.27 12.26 -28.44
C LEU A 6 11.46 11.05 -29.36
N THR A 7 12.71 10.68 -29.57
CA THR A 7 13.07 9.46 -30.29
C THR A 7 12.45 8.24 -29.60
N PRO A 8 12.22 7.13 -30.32
CA PRO A 8 11.69 5.91 -29.71
C PRO A 8 12.50 5.39 -28.52
N GLN A 9 13.81 5.67 -28.49
CA GLN A 9 14.68 5.37 -27.35
C GLN A 9 14.41 6.30 -26.16
N GLU A 10 14.28 7.61 -26.38
CA GLU A 10 13.95 8.58 -25.32
C GLU A 10 12.56 8.32 -24.72
N ARG A 11 11.58 7.91 -25.53
CA ARG A 11 10.26 7.48 -25.05
C ARG A 11 10.33 6.24 -24.15
N ARG A 12 11.18 5.26 -24.47
CA ARG A 12 11.42 4.10 -23.59
C ARG A 12 12.08 4.52 -22.28
N PHE A 13 13.10 5.37 -22.33
CA PHE A 13 13.78 5.89 -21.15
C PHE A 13 12.85 6.69 -20.22
N GLU A 14 11.95 7.53 -20.75
CA GLU A 14 10.95 8.22 -19.92
C GLU A 14 9.96 7.24 -19.28
N SER A 15 9.51 6.22 -20.02
CA SER A 15 8.58 5.21 -19.51
C SER A 15 9.17 4.30 -18.42
N GLU A 16 10.50 4.21 -18.31
CA GLU A 16 11.20 3.38 -17.32
C GLU A 16 11.62 4.15 -16.06
N ARG A 17 11.46 5.47 -16.04
CA ARG A 17 11.86 6.30 -14.89
C ARG A 17 10.95 6.09 -13.69
N ILE A 18 11.59 5.91 -12.54
CA ILE A 18 10.92 6.05 -11.24
C ILE A 18 10.75 7.55 -10.97
N HIS A 19 9.50 7.98 -10.90
CA HIS A 19 9.15 9.39 -10.69
C HIS A 19 9.03 9.80 -9.21
N ALA A 20 9.17 8.85 -8.29
CA ALA A 20 9.26 9.16 -6.88
C ALA A 20 10.62 9.76 -6.53
N SER A 21 10.63 10.71 -5.59
CA SER A 21 11.89 11.20 -5.01
C SER A 21 12.60 10.06 -4.26
N ALA A 22 13.91 9.99 -4.39
CA ALA A 22 14.73 9.00 -3.68
C ALA A 22 14.54 9.10 -2.16
N GLN A 23 14.41 10.32 -1.62
CA GLN A 23 14.20 10.56 -0.18
C GLN A 23 12.86 9.97 0.29
N VAL A 24 11.81 10.08 -0.53
CA VAL A 24 10.48 9.52 -0.24
C VAL A 24 10.54 8.00 -0.20
N LEU A 25 11.20 7.36 -1.17
CA LEU A 25 11.39 5.91 -1.18
C LEU A 25 12.17 5.42 0.05
N LEU A 26 13.22 6.14 0.44
CA LEU A 26 14.02 5.83 1.62
C LEU A 26 13.20 5.97 2.91
N LEU A 27 12.46 7.07 3.08
CA LEU A 27 11.60 7.27 4.26
C LEU A 27 10.50 6.20 4.33
N ALA A 28 9.86 5.87 3.20
CA ALA A 28 8.89 4.78 3.15
C ALA A 28 9.52 3.44 3.56
N ALA A 29 10.73 3.12 3.07
CA ALA A 29 11.45 1.91 3.45
C ALA A 29 11.74 1.88 4.96
N ILE A 30 12.28 2.96 5.52
CA ILE A 30 12.58 3.06 6.96
C ILE A 30 11.29 2.92 7.80
N GLY A 31 10.23 3.64 7.42
CA GLY A 31 8.96 3.59 8.15
C GLY A 31 8.32 2.21 8.14
N LEU A 32 8.30 1.53 6.99
CA LEU A 32 7.83 0.15 6.87
C LEU A 32 8.71 -0.83 7.66
N ALA A 33 10.03 -0.62 7.69
CA ALA A 33 10.95 -1.44 8.47
C ALA A 33 10.68 -1.32 9.97
N ILE A 34 10.58 -0.09 10.48
CA ILE A 34 10.24 0.20 11.87
C ILE A 34 8.87 -0.42 12.21
N PHE A 35 7.87 -0.24 11.33
CA PHE A 35 6.55 -0.85 11.54
C PHE A 35 6.64 -2.38 11.63
N GLY A 36 7.36 -3.01 10.70
CA GLY A 36 7.57 -4.45 10.66
C GLY A 36 8.22 -4.97 11.94
N VAL A 37 9.32 -4.33 12.36
CA VAL A 37 10.00 -4.66 13.63
C VAL A 37 9.03 -4.52 14.81
N GLY A 38 8.23 -3.45 14.87
CA GLY A 38 7.22 -3.28 15.93
C GLY A 38 6.22 -4.44 15.99
N LYS A 39 5.77 -4.96 14.83
CA LYS A 39 4.90 -6.14 14.79
C LYS A 39 5.61 -7.41 15.26
N LEU A 40 6.87 -7.62 14.88
CA LEU A 40 7.67 -8.76 15.34
C LEU A 40 7.91 -8.71 16.85
N VAL A 41 8.27 -7.54 17.41
CA VAL A 41 8.46 -7.33 18.86
C VAL A 41 7.18 -7.64 19.64
N GLY A 42 6.02 -7.23 19.09
CA GLY A 42 4.72 -7.55 19.69
C GLY A 42 4.29 -9.02 19.53
N SER A 43 5.00 -9.82 18.74
CA SER A 43 4.72 -11.26 18.59
C SER A 43 5.34 -12.04 19.76
N ALA A 44 4.60 -13.01 20.28
CA ALA A 44 5.13 -13.92 21.29
C ALA A 44 6.13 -14.93 20.69
N ALA A 45 6.18 -15.06 19.35
CA ALA A 45 7.09 -15.96 18.65
C ALA A 45 8.57 -15.61 18.85
N PHE A 46 8.89 -14.36 19.21
CA PHE A 46 10.25 -13.92 19.54
C PHE A 46 10.52 -13.81 21.05
N GLY A 47 9.67 -14.41 21.89
CA GLY A 47 9.86 -14.45 23.35
C GLY A 47 9.67 -13.12 24.09
N MET A 48 9.38 -12.02 23.38
CA MET A 48 9.20 -10.70 23.96
C MET A 48 7.77 -10.47 24.46
N GLY A 49 6.74 -10.76 23.65
CA GLY A 49 5.34 -10.60 24.05
C GLY A 49 4.91 -9.17 24.42
N TYR A 50 5.79 -8.18 24.27
CA TYR A 50 5.57 -6.78 24.65
C TYR A 50 4.67 -6.07 23.63
N SER A 51 3.37 -6.40 23.67
CA SER A 51 2.37 -5.89 22.73
C SER A 51 2.28 -4.36 22.69
N GLN A 52 2.51 -3.68 23.84
CA GLN A 52 2.51 -2.23 23.95
C GLN A 52 3.76 -1.59 23.32
N VAL A 53 4.95 -2.14 23.62
CA VAL A 53 6.22 -1.68 23.02
C VAL A 53 6.18 -1.89 21.51
N GLY A 54 5.76 -3.07 21.05
CA GLY A 54 5.60 -3.35 19.64
C GLY A 54 4.60 -2.42 18.94
N SER A 55 3.49 -2.07 19.61
CA SER A 55 2.52 -1.09 19.07
C SER A 55 3.08 0.33 19.02
N THR A 56 3.91 0.73 19.98
CA THR A 56 4.60 2.03 20.01
C THR A 56 5.59 2.15 18.86
N ILE A 57 6.43 1.14 18.67
CA ILE A 57 7.37 1.08 17.54
C ILE A 57 6.58 1.09 16.22
N ALA A 58 5.49 0.32 16.12
CA ALA A 58 4.64 0.31 14.94
C ALA A 58 4.02 1.70 14.64
N PHE A 59 3.59 2.42 15.66
CA PHE A 59 3.10 3.80 15.52
C PHE A 59 4.17 4.72 14.93
N VAL A 60 5.40 4.69 15.48
CA VAL A 60 6.52 5.49 14.95
C VAL A 60 6.77 5.16 13.47
N GLY A 61 6.78 3.88 13.12
CA GLY A 61 6.92 3.46 11.72
C GLY A 61 5.81 4.02 10.82
N THR A 62 4.56 3.99 11.27
CA THR A 62 3.43 4.57 10.52
C THR A 62 3.56 6.09 10.35
N VAL A 63 4.04 6.82 11.37
CA VAL A 63 4.29 8.27 11.27
C VAL A 63 5.37 8.56 10.22
N VAL A 64 6.44 7.78 10.16
CA VAL A 64 7.49 7.96 9.14
C VAL A 64 6.94 7.70 7.72
N VAL A 65 6.11 6.67 7.53
CA VAL A 65 5.41 6.43 6.25
C VAL A 65 4.48 7.60 5.89
N LEU A 66 3.74 8.14 6.87
CA LEU A 66 2.88 9.29 6.66
C LEU A 66 3.68 10.53 6.22
N ILE A 67 4.80 10.82 6.88
CA ILE A 67 5.69 11.93 6.48
C ILE A 67 6.18 11.73 5.05
N SER A 68 6.57 10.52 4.68
CA SER A 68 6.95 10.19 3.30
C SER A 68 5.84 10.51 2.29
N LEU A 69 4.59 10.19 2.61
CA LEU A 69 3.44 10.49 1.74
C LEU A 69 3.20 12.00 1.62
N VAL A 70 3.26 12.72 2.74
CA VAL A 70 3.04 14.18 2.79
C VAL A 70 4.13 14.92 2.02
N LEU A 71 5.40 14.54 2.15
CA LEU A 71 6.51 15.14 1.39
C LEU A 71 6.38 14.92 -0.12
N HIS A 72 5.54 13.98 -0.56
CA HIS A 72 5.31 13.69 -1.96
C HIS A 72 3.91 14.07 -2.44
N VAL A 73 3.14 14.81 -1.63
CA VAL A 73 1.71 15.08 -1.89
C VAL A 73 1.48 15.81 -3.21
N ASP A 74 2.27 16.84 -3.51
CA ASP A 74 2.09 17.66 -4.72
C ASP A 74 2.28 16.82 -5.98
N HIS A 75 3.40 16.08 -6.04
CA HIS A 75 3.72 15.22 -7.16
C HIS A 75 2.73 14.06 -7.31
N LEU A 76 2.30 13.44 -6.19
CA LEU A 76 1.27 12.42 -6.23
C LEU A 76 -0.05 13.02 -6.72
N SER A 77 -0.43 14.24 -6.29
CA SER A 77 -1.77 14.81 -6.53
C SER A 77 -2.01 15.14 -7.98
N PHE A 78 -0.95 15.57 -8.66
CA PHE A 78 -0.94 15.70 -10.10
C PHE A 78 -1.15 14.35 -10.82
N ARG A 79 -0.58 13.26 -10.31
CA ARG A 79 -0.60 11.95 -10.98
C ARG A 79 -1.82 11.09 -10.67
N LEU A 80 -2.19 11.03 -9.40
CA LEU A 80 -3.20 10.10 -8.87
C LEU A 80 -4.54 10.80 -8.59
N GLY A 81 -4.56 12.13 -8.61
CA GLY A 81 -5.70 12.95 -8.23
C GLY A 81 -5.68 13.30 -6.73
N LEU A 82 -6.03 14.54 -6.41
CA LEU A 82 -6.03 15.07 -5.04
C LEU A 82 -6.90 14.22 -4.09
N SER A 83 -8.13 13.87 -4.51
CA SER A 83 -9.06 13.10 -3.68
C SER A 83 -8.50 11.73 -3.28
N ALA A 84 -7.80 11.05 -4.18
CA ALA A 84 -7.20 9.76 -3.90
C ALA A 84 -6.12 9.87 -2.81
N ILE A 85 -5.29 10.91 -2.85
CA ILE A 85 -4.20 11.08 -1.90
C ILE A 85 -4.68 11.54 -0.55
N VAL A 86 -5.69 12.40 -0.50
CA VAL A 86 -6.32 12.76 0.78
C VAL A 86 -6.81 11.50 1.48
N LEU A 87 -7.45 10.57 0.75
CA LEU A 87 -7.91 9.30 1.31
C LEU A 87 -6.75 8.37 1.74
N VAL A 88 -5.67 8.31 0.97
CA VAL A 88 -4.47 7.51 1.33
C VAL A 88 -3.76 8.10 2.56
N ILE A 89 -3.67 9.42 2.67
CA ILE A 89 -3.11 10.12 3.84
C ILE A 89 -4.00 9.87 5.07
N LEU A 90 -5.32 10.01 4.92
CA LEU A 90 -6.27 9.71 6.00
C LEU A 90 -6.19 8.24 6.44
N CYS A 91 -6.05 7.31 5.51
CA CYS A 91 -5.77 5.89 5.81
C CYS A 91 -4.53 5.76 6.72
N ALA A 92 -3.40 6.36 6.35
CA ALA A 92 -2.17 6.30 7.14
C ALA A 92 -2.34 6.95 8.54
N ILE A 93 -3.03 8.08 8.63
CA ILE A 93 -3.35 8.74 9.91
C ILE A 93 -4.18 7.81 10.81
N VAL A 94 -5.28 7.27 10.27
CA VAL A 94 -6.21 6.41 11.01
C VAL A 94 -5.50 5.12 11.47
N LEU A 95 -4.68 4.51 10.62
CA LEU A 95 -3.87 3.34 10.98
C LEU A 95 -2.83 3.69 12.05
N GLY A 96 -2.23 4.88 12.00
CA GLY A 96 -1.31 5.39 13.01
C GLY A 96 -2.00 5.53 14.37
N VAL A 97 -3.15 6.21 14.41
CA VAL A 97 -3.96 6.33 15.63
C VAL A 97 -4.34 4.94 16.17
N ALA A 98 -4.67 3.98 15.30
CA ALA A 98 -4.95 2.62 15.73
C ALA A 98 -3.74 1.93 16.39
N GLN A 99 -2.51 2.17 15.90
CA GLN A 99 -1.30 1.66 16.56
C GLN A 99 -1.05 2.36 17.89
N LEU A 100 -1.26 3.67 17.96
CA LEU A 100 -1.14 4.45 19.20
C LEU A 100 -2.09 3.92 20.28
N LEU A 101 -3.37 3.69 19.93
CA LEU A 101 -4.33 3.07 20.85
C LEU A 101 -3.93 1.64 21.27
N GLY A 102 -3.20 0.94 20.41
CA GLY A 102 -2.58 -0.35 20.75
C GLY A 102 -1.53 -0.24 21.85
N ALA A 103 -0.77 0.85 21.90
CA ALA A 103 0.19 1.12 22.97
C ALA A 103 -0.51 1.34 24.32
N PHE A 104 -1.73 1.89 24.31
CA PHE A 104 -2.57 2.11 25.50
C PHE A 104 -3.56 0.97 25.78
N ASN A 105 -3.47 -0.16 25.07
CA ASN A 105 -4.36 -1.33 25.22
C ASN A 105 -5.86 -1.05 25.01
N VAL A 106 -6.22 -0.10 24.15
CA VAL A 106 -7.62 0.22 23.81
C VAL A 106 -8.10 -0.62 22.62
N GLY A 107 -8.46 -1.88 22.90
CA GLY A 107 -8.64 -2.93 21.87
C GLY A 107 -9.81 -2.74 20.88
N ARG A 108 -11.01 -2.38 21.35
CA ARG A 108 -12.22 -2.34 20.50
C ARG A 108 -12.17 -1.20 19.48
N ILE A 109 -11.83 0.00 19.93
CA ILE A 109 -11.71 1.20 19.07
C ILE A 109 -10.57 0.99 18.06
N LYS A 110 -9.45 0.38 18.49
CA LYS A 110 -8.34 0.05 17.60
C LYS A 110 -8.78 -0.79 16.40
N GLY A 111 -9.56 -1.86 16.60
CA GLY A 111 -10.00 -2.71 15.49
C GLY A 111 -10.90 -1.96 14.49
N TRP A 112 -11.80 -1.10 14.99
CA TRP A 112 -12.62 -0.21 14.17
C TRP A 112 -11.77 0.75 13.33
N LEU A 113 -10.78 1.40 13.95
CA LEU A 113 -9.88 2.30 13.24
C LEU A 113 -9.03 1.56 12.21
N VAL A 114 -8.51 0.36 12.53
CA VAL A 114 -7.80 -0.47 11.53
C VAL A 114 -8.68 -0.70 10.31
N GLY A 115 -9.92 -1.13 10.52
CA GLY A 115 -10.82 -1.39 9.40
C GLY A 115 -11.21 -0.15 8.62
N ALA A 116 -11.53 0.96 9.31
CA ALA A 116 -11.83 2.25 8.68
C ALA A 116 -10.65 2.75 7.83
N GLY A 117 -9.42 2.64 8.35
CA GLY A 117 -8.20 3.01 7.61
C GLY A 117 -8.07 2.24 6.30
N TRP A 118 -8.24 0.91 6.32
CA TRP A 118 -8.17 0.10 5.11
C TRP A 118 -9.30 0.37 4.11
N VAL A 119 -10.52 0.64 4.59
CA VAL A 119 -11.61 1.11 3.71
C VAL A 119 -11.24 2.43 3.04
N LEU A 120 -10.71 3.41 3.78
CA LEU A 120 -10.25 4.68 3.21
C LEU A 120 -9.16 4.47 2.16
N GLY A 121 -8.19 3.59 2.43
CA GLY A 121 -7.15 3.23 1.46
C GLY A 121 -7.73 2.60 0.19
N GLY A 122 -8.70 1.69 0.34
CA GLY A 122 -9.39 1.07 -0.80
C GLY A 122 -10.19 2.06 -1.63
N VAL A 123 -10.98 2.94 -0.99
CA VAL A 123 -11.69 4.02 -1.69
C VAL A 123 -10.70 4.98 -2.35
N GLY A 124 -9.56 5.27 -1.71
CA GLY A 124 -8.47 6.06 -2.29
C GLY A 124 -7.97 5.46 -3.60
N LEU A 125 -7.70 4.15 -3.65
CA LEU A 125 -7.32 3.44 -4.89
C LEU A 125 -8.41 3.47 -5.95
N ALA A 126 -9.69 3.33 -5.56
CA ALA A 126 -10.80 3.47 -6.49
C ALA A 126 -10.87 4.90 -7.08
N MET A 127 -10.58 5.94 -6.28
CA MET A 127 -10.50 7.31 -6.76
C MET A 127 -9.34 7.54 -7.74
N VAL A 128 -8.23 6.78 -7.63
CA VAL A 128 -7.17 6.79 -8.66
C VAL A 128 -7.72 6.28 -10.00
N ALA A 129 -8.57 5.25 -9.98
CA ALA A 129 -9.20 4.75 -11.20
C ALA A 129 -10.15 5.81 -11.81
N VAL A 130 -10.97 6.48 -11.00
CA VAL A 130 -11.83 7.58 -11.45
C VAL A 130 -11.01 8.73 -12.04
N HIS A 131 -9.90 9.09 -11.40
CA HIS A 131 -9.00 10.12 -11.91
C HIS A 131 -8.39 9.72 -13.27
N LYS A 132 -7.94 8.47 -13.41
CA LYS A 132 -7.44 7.92 -14.66
C LYS A 132 -8.50 7.97 -15.77
N GLU A 133 -9.75 7.61 -15.47
CA GLU A 133 -10.86 7.71 -16.43
C GLU A 133 -11.06 9.15 -16.90
N GLY A 134 -11.01 10.12 -15.98
CA GLY A 134 -11.08 11.55 -16.32
C GLY A 134 -9.95 12.00 -17.26
N GLN A 135 -8.71 11.58 -16.99
CA GLN A 135 -7.56 11.86 -17.87
C GLN A 135 -7.75 11.26 -19.27
N MET A 136 -8.29 10.04 -19.35
CA MET A 136 -8.55 9.37 -20.63
C MET A 136 -9.66 10.08 -21.42
N LYS A 137 -10.77 10.46 -20.77
CA LYS A 137 -11.86 11.21 -21.42
C LYS A 137 -11.38 12.55 -21.96
N ALA A 138 -10.63 13.32 -21.17
CA ALA A 138 -10.04 14.58 -21.61
C ALA A 138 -9.12 14.39 -22.84
N THR A 139 -8.30 13.34 -22.83
CA THR A 139 -7.42 13.01 -23.97
C THR A 139 -8.22 12.66 -25.24
N LEU A 140 -9.34 11.95 -25.11
CA LEU A 140 -10.22 11.62 -26.24
C LEU A 140 -10.95 12.86 -26.78
N THR A 141 -11.36 13.78 -25.90
CA THR A 141 -11.97 15.06 -26.30
C THR A 141 -10.96 15.95 -27.04
N ASP A 142 -9.73 16.04 -26.54
CA ASP A 142 -8.63 16.78 -27.20
C ASP A 142 -8.39 16.21 -28.62
N TYR A 143 -8.37 14.88 -28.77
CA TYR A 143 -8.26 14.22 -30.08
C TYR A 143 -9.42 14.55 -31.01
N ALA A 144 -10.67 14.48 -30.52
CA ALA A 144 -11.86 14.78 -31.33
C ALA A 144 -11.92 16.25 -31.77
N SER A 145 -11.31 17.17 -31.02
CA SER A 145 -11.28 18.60 -31.33
C SER A 145 -10.15 19.04 -32.27
N GLY A 146 -9.29 18.11 -32.70
CA GLY A 146 -8.13 18.41 -33.57
C GLY A 146 -7.02 19.19 -32.86
N ALA A 147 -7.04 19.26 -31.53
CA ALA A 147 -5.98 19.87 -30.75
C ALA A 147 -4.67 19.05 -30.86
N PRO A 148 -3.48 19.68 -30.76
CA PRO A 148 -2.22 18.95 -30.77
C PRO A 148 -2.20 17.91 -29.66
N TRP A 149 -1.94 16.66 -30.03
CA TRP A 149 -2.03 15.51 -29.14
C TRP A 149 -1.05 15.65 -27.96
N GLN A 150 -1.59 15.67 -26.74
CA GLN A 150 -0.83 15.55 -25.51
C GLN A 150 -1.40 14.41 -24.69
N ALA A 151 -0.65 13.30 -24.56
CA ALA A 151 -1.05 12.21 -23.67
C ALA A 151 -1.02 12.69 -22.21
N ARG A 152 -2.20 12.96 -21.63
CA ARG A 152 -2.34 13.44 -20.24
C ARG A 152 -2.45 12.31 -19.21
N VAL A 153 -2.43 11.04 -19.64
CA VAL A 153 -2.62 9.89 -18.76
C VAL A 153 -1.33 9.59 -18.00
N THR A 154 -1.33 9.85 -16.70
CA THR A 154 -0.14 9.68 -15.84
C THR A 154 -0.17 8.38 -15.04
N VAL A 155 -1.35 7.78 -14.86
CA VAL A 155 -1.55 6.50 -14.15
C VAL A 155 -1.35 5.31 -15.08
N HIS A 156 -0.27 4.58 -14.87
CA HIS A 156 0.11 3.44 -15.70
C HIS A 156 -0.60 2.13 -15.30
N ALA A 157 -1.04 2.01 -14.04
CA ALA A 157 -1.77 0.85 -13.55
C ALA A 157 -3.07 0.63 -14.34
N SER A 158 -3.37 -0.63 -14.67
CA SER A 158 -4.63 -0.96 -15.35
C SER A 158 -5.83 -0.72 -14.42
N PHE A 159 -7.02 -0.52 -14.99
CA PHE A 159 -8.24 -0.42 -14.18
C PHE A 159 -8.48 -1.68 -13.34
N LEU A 160 -8.19 -2.86 -13.91
CA LEU A 160 -8.28 -4.12 -13.19
C LEU A 160 -7.37 -4.12 -11.96
N THR A 161 -6.10 -3.75 -12.12
CA THR A 161 -5.14 -3.62 -11.00
C THR A 161 -5.69 -2.73 -9.90
N LEU A 162 -6.17 -1.54 -10.25
CA LEU A 162 -6.64 -0.55 -9.28
C LEU A 162 -7.92 -1.01 -8.57
N ILE A 163 -8.89 -1.54 -9.31
CA ILE A 163 -10.18 -1.99 -8.77
C ILE A 163 -9.99 -3.25 -7.92
N THR A 164 -9.22 -4.24 -8.37
CA THR A 164 -8.97 -5.46 -7.59
C THR A 164 -8.24 -5.15 -6.29
N ALA A 165 -7.24 -4.25 -6.31
CA ALA A 165 -6.59 -3.78 -5.09
C ALA A 165 -7.55 -2.99 -4.19
N ALA A 166 -8.34 -2.08 -4.76
CA ALA A 166 -9.33 -1.30 -4.01
C ALA A 166 -10.35 -2.19 -3.30
N ILE A 167 -10.96 -3.13 -4.01
CA ILE A 167 -11.91 -4.11 -3.46
C ILE A 167 -11.21 -4.94 -2.38
N GLY A 168 -9.98 -5.38 -2.61
CA GLY A 168 -9.20 -6.13 -1.63
C GLY A 168 -9.04 -5.38 -0.30
N LEU A 169 -8.63 -4.11 -0.36
CA LEU A 169 -8.48 -3.26 0.82
C LEU A 169 -9.83 -3.00 1.52
N VAL A 170 -10.91 -2.76 0.76
CA VAL A 170 -12.26 -2.57 1.33
C VAL A 170 -12.74 -3.83 2.04
N LEU A 171 -12.61 -5.01 1.41
CA LEU A 171 -13.00 -6.29 2.03
C LEU A 171 -12.20 -6.55 3.29
N TYR A 172 -10.90 -6.24 3.28
CA TYR A 172 -10.08 -6.32 4.48
C TYR A 172 -10.60 -5.39 5.59
N GLY A 173 -10.87 -4.13 5.24
CA GLY A 173 -11.35 -3.14 6.19
C GLY A 173 -12.72 -3.50 6.79
N VAL A 174 -13.66 -3.94 5.95
CA VAL A 174 -14.98 -4.42 6.38
C VAL A 174 -14.86 -5.66 7.27
N GLY A 175 -13.98 -6.60 6.93
CA GLY A 175 -13.70 -7.77 7.77
C GLY A 175 -13.11 -7.37 9.13
N ALA A 176 -12.17 -6.42 9.17
CA ALA A 176 -11.61 -5.92 10.43
C ALA A 176 -12.67 -5.24 11.31
N ILE A 177 -13.58 -4.44 10.73
CA ILE A 177 -14.73 -3.87 11.44
C ILE A 177 -15.66 -4.99 11.93
N GLY A 178 -16.00 -5.94 11.08
CA GLY A 178 -16.88 -7.06 11.42
C GLY A 178 -16.38 -7.85 12.63
N LEU A 179 -15.07 -8.10 12.69
CA LEU A 179 -14.43 -8.82 13.81
C LEU A 179 -14.58 -8.09 15.16
N THR A 180 -14.71 -6.76 15.16
CA THR A 180 -14.94 -5.98 16.38
C THR A 180 -16.38 -6.00 16.89
N ASN A 181 -17.32 -6.37 16.02
CA ASN A 181 -18.76 -6.35 16.33
C ASN A 181 -19.29 -7.76 16.59
N ALA A 182 -18.75 -8.78 15.92
CA ALA A 182 -19.09 -10.17 16.14
C ALA A 182 -17.85 -11.06 15.96
N ALA A 183 -17.56 -11.89 16.97
CA ALA A 183 -16.54 -12.93 16.82
C ALA A 183 -17.06 -14.00 15.86
N GLY A 184 -16.33 -14.25 14.78
CA GLY A 184 -16.73 -15.24 13.78
C GLY A 184 -15.71 -15.42 12.68
N ARG A 185 -15.84 -16.52 11.94
CA ARG A 185 -14.95 -16.86 10.82
C ARG A 185 -15.16 -15.96 9.60
N GLY A 186 -16.38 -15.52 9.35
CA GLY A 186 -16.74 -14.69 8.18
C GLY A 186 -15.87 -13.43 8.02
N PRO A 187 -15.76 -12.57 9.05
CA PRO A 187 -14.88 -11.40 9.01
C PRO A 187 -13.41 -11.73 8.71
N LEU A 188 -12.89 -12.84 9.23
CA LEU A 188 -11.51 -13.29 9.00
C LEU A 188 -11.29 -13.83 7.59
N VAL A 189 -12.31 -14.47 7.01
CA VAL A 189 -12.32 -14.87 5.59
C VAL A 189 -12.29 -13.64 4.69
N LEU A 190 -13.11 -12.62 4.98
CA LEU A 190 -13.10 -11.35 4.24
C LEU A 190 -11.72 -10.68 4.27
N MET A 191 -11.07 -10.67 5.43
CA MET A 191 -9.69 -10.16 5.57
C MET A 191 -8.69 -10.96 4.72
N SER A 192 -8.75 -12.28 4.77
CA SER A 192 -7.84 -13.15 4.00
C SER A 192 -8.04 -12.96 2.50
N VAL A 193 -9.28 -12.98 2.02
CA VAL A 193 -9.63 -12.75 0.61
C VAL A 193 -9.22 -11.35 0.18
N GLY A 194 -9.42 -10.34 1.03
CA GLY A 194 -9.01 -8.96 0.78
C GLY A 194 -7.51 -8.83 0.52
N GLY A 195 -6.67 -9.47 1.35
CA GLY A 195 -5.22 -9.51 1.17
C GLY A 195 -4.80 -10.22 -0.13
N VAL A 196 -5.45 -11.34 -0.47
CA VAL A 196 -5.21 -12.07 -1.73
C VAL A 196 -5.54 -11.20 -2.95
N LEU A 197 -6.68 -10.50 -2.93
CA LEU A 197 -7.06 -9.59 -4.02
C LEU A 197 -6.08 -8.42 -4.17
N ALA A 198 -5.60 -7.86 -3.05
CA ALA A 198 -4.53 -6.86 -3.10
C ALA A 198 -3.26 -7.40 -3.77
N ALA A 199 -2.86 -8.64 -3.46
CA ALA A 199 -1.72 -9.29 -4.10
C ALA A 199 -1.97 -9.52 -5.61
N ILE A 200 -3.15 -9.99 -6.01
CA ILE A 200 -3.53 -10.15 -7.42
C ILE A 200 -3.46 -8.81 -8.16
N GLY A 201 -3.90 -7.72 -7.52
CA GLY A 201 -3.74 -6.37 -8.04
C GLY A 201 -2.28 -6.08 -8.38
N VAL A 202 -1.36 -6.28 -7.44
CA VAL A 202 0.09 -6.07 -7.67
C VAL A 202 0.61 -6.99 -8.79
N ILE A 203 0.22 -8.27 -8.78
CA ILE A 203 0.63 -9.26 -9.80
C ILE A 203 0.19 -8.82 -11.21
N SER A 204 -1.03 -8.33 -11.35
CA SER A 204 -1.55 -7.86 -12.65
C SER A 204 -0.81 -6.63 -13.21
N HIS A 205 0.11 -6.04 -12.44
CA HIS A 205 0.93 -4.90 -12.86
C HIS A 205 2.43 -5.23 -12.97
N VAL A 206 2.81 -6.50 -12.82
CA VAL A 206 4.22 -6.94 -12.79
C VAL A 206 4.98 -6.55 -14.05
N GLU A 207 4.40 -6.73 -15.23
CA GLU A 207 5.04 -6.43 -16.52
C GLU A 207 5.49 -4.96 -16.61
N HIS A 208 4.77 -4.05 -15.97
CA HIS A 208 5.13 -2.63 -15.92
C HIS A 208 6.09 -2.30 -14.77
N LEU A 209 6.03 -3.04 -13.66
CA LEU A 209 6.86 -2.79 -12.48
C LEU A 209 8.29 -3.33 -12.65
N VAL A 210 8.46 -4.51 -13.26
CA VAL A 210 9.76 -5.19 -13.37
C VAL A 210 10.81 -4.32 -14.10
N PRO A 211 10.51 -3.70 -15.26
CA PRO A 211 11.48 -2.83 -15.93
C PRO A 211 11.86 -1.60 -15.10
N ARG A 212 10.93 -1.08 -14.29
CA ARG A 212 11.10 0.18 -13.53
C ARG A 212 11.90 0.00 -12.24
N ILE A 213 11.54 -1.00 -11.42
CA ILE A 213 12.11 -1.18 -10.07
C ILE A 213 12.91 -2.48 -9.91
N GLY A 214 12.91 -3.36 -10.92
CA GLY A 214 13.60 -4.64 -10.92
C GLY A 214 12.78 -5.79 -10.34
N LEU A 215 13.05 -7.01 -10.82
CA LEU A 215 12.28 -8.22 -10.48
C LEU A 215 12.26 -8.51 -8.97
N VAL A 216 13.40 -8.37 -8.29
CA VAL A 216 13.50 -8.68 -6.85
C VAL A 216 12.62 -7.75 -6.01
N ALA A 217 12.57 -6.46 -6.35
CA ALA A 217 11.71 -5.50 -5.67
C ALA A 217 10.22 -5.84 -5.87
N VAL A 218 9.86 -6.26 -7.09
CA VAL A 218 8.49 -6.69 -7.41
C VAL A 218 8.10 -7.94 -6.63
N ILE A 219 8.96 -8.95 -6.58
CA ILE A 219 8.70 -10.19 -5.80
C ILE A 219 8.50 -9.85 -4.33
N ALA A 220 9.37 -9.04 -3.74
CA ALA A 220 9.21 -8.59 -2.35
C ALA A 220 7.88 -7.84 -2.15
N GLY A 221 7.52 -6.97 -3.10
CA GLY A 221 6.25 -6.24 -3.12
C GLY A 221 5.01 -7.12 -3.26
N ILE A 222 5.09 -8.28 -3.93
CA ILE A 222 4.01 -9.28 -4.02
C ILE A 222 3.92 -10.12 -2.76
N LEU A 223 5.06 -10.54 -2.22
CA LEU A 223 5.08 -11.36 -1.00
C LEU A 223 4.53 -10.57 0.20
N SER A 224 4.72 -9.25 0.25
CA SER A 224 4.18 -8.40 1.32
C SER A 224 2.65 -8.57 1.54
N PRO A 225 1.76 -8.32 0.56
CA PRO A 225 0.32 -8.54 0.71
C PRO A 225 -0.06 -10.03 0.85
N LEU A 226 0.75 -10.97 0.37
CA LEU A 226 0.51 -12.40 0.62
C LEU A 226 0.74 -12.78 2.08
N PHE A 227 1.81 -12.27 2.70
CA PHE A 227 2.03 -12.42 4.15
C PHE A 227 0.94 -11.72 4.95
N TRP A 228 0.45 -10.59 4.46
CA TRP A 228 -0.71 -9.93 5.04
C TRP A 228 -1.97 -10.80 4.99
N ALA A 229 -2.27 -11.44 3.85
CA ALA A 229 -3.37 -12.40 3.74
C ALA A 229 -3.18 -13.61 4.66
N ALA A 230 -1.96 -14.16 4.71
CA ALA A 230 -1.62 -15.30 5.56
C ALA A 230 -1.80 -14.99 7.06
N SER A 231 -1.70 -13.72 7.47
CA SER A 231 -1.83 -13.31 8.88
C SER A 231 -3.20 -13.62 9.49
N THR A 232 -4.25 -13.75 8.66
CA THR A 232 -5.63 -13.98 9.12
C THR A 232 -6.10 -15.42 8.92
N ILE A 233 -5.41 -16.22 8.09
CA ILE A 233 -5.80 -17.62 7.78
C ILE A 233 -5.84 -18.50 9.04
N PRO A 234 -4.84 -18.51 9.95
CA PRO A 234 -4.89 -19.35 11.15
C PRO A 234 -6.13 -19.04 12.02
N ASN A 235 -6.45 -17.75 12.20
CA ASN A 235 -7.64 -17.33 12.93
C ASN A 235 -8.93 -17.74 12.20
N ALA A 236 -8.95 -17.74 10.87
CA ALA A 236 -10.14 -18.14 10.10
C ALA A 236 -10.41 -19.65 10.24
N ILE A 237 -9.36 -20.47 10.32
CA ILE A 237 -9.45 -21.93 10.50
C ILE A 237 -9.88 -22.24 11.94
N ASP A 238 -9.14 -21.72 12.92
CA ASP A 238 -9.39 -21.97 14.34
C ASP A 238 -9.33 -20.68 15.17
N PRO A 239 -10.44 -19.94 15.30
CA PRO A 239 -10.48 -18.70 16.08
C PRO A 239 -10.17 -18.88 17.57
N SER A 240 -10.23 -20.11 18.10
CA SER A 240 -10.08 -20.41 19.53
C SER A 240 -8.62 -20.55 19.96
N ASN A 241 -7.71 -20.77 19.02
CA ASN A 241 -6.30 -20.95 19.32
C ASN A 241 -5.62 -19.61 19.67
N SER A 242 -5.25 -19.45 20.95
CA SER A 242 -4.62 -18.24 21.50
C SER A 242 -3.26 -17.90 20.85
N ALA A 243 -2.57 -18.88 20.25
CA ALA A 243 -1.31 -18.65 19.54
C ALA A 243 -1.51 -17.86 18.23
N ASN A 244 -2.72 -17.85 17.66
CA ASN A 244 -2.97 -17.23 16.36
C ASN A 244 -2.74 -15.72 16.36
N GLY A 245 -2.96 -15.03 17.48
CA GLY A 245 -2.64 -13.61 17.60
C GLY A 245 -1.14 -13.32 17.44
N SER A 246 -0.28 -14.26 17.88
CA SER A 246 1.17 -14.19 17.70
C SER A 246 1.57 -14.37 16.23
N VAL A 247 0.93 -15.34 15.56
CA VAL A 247 1.14 -15.62 14.13
C VAL A 247 0.70 -14.45 13.26
N THR A 248 -0.45 -13.84 13.55
CA THR A 248 -0.90 -12.63 12.83
C THR A 248 0.14 -11.52 12.89
N ARG A 249 0.69 -11.25 14.07
CA ARG A 249 1.73 -10.21 14.23
C ARG A 249 3.03 -10.58 13.51
N LEU A 250 3.43 -11.85 13.56
CA LEU A 250 4.59 -12.36 12.83
C LEU A 250 4.45 -12.13 11.32
N CYS A 251 3.34 -12.60 10.74
CA CYS A 251 3.07 -12.46 9.30
C CYS A 251 2.97 -11.00 8.88
N LEU A 252 2.30 -10.14 9.66
CA LEU A 252 2.26 -8.70 9.41
C LEU A 252 3.65 -8.05 9.46
N GLY A 253 4.49 -8.47 10.41
CA GLY A 253 5.85 -7.97 10.54
C GLY A 253 6.74 -8.34 9.36
N ILE A 254 6.73 -9.61 8.96
CA ILE A 254 7.46 -10.09 7.79
C ILE A 254 6.95 -9.40 6.52
N GLY A 255 5.63 -9.29 6.34
CA GLY A 255 5.03 -8.61 5.20
C GLY A 255 5.47 -7.14 5.10
N ALA A 256 5.51 -6.41 6.21
CA ALA A 256 5.99 -5.04 6.24
C ALA A 256 7.49 -4.91 5.94
N LEU A 257 8.33 -5.84 6.44
CA LEU A 257 9.77 -5.87 6.12
C LEU A 257 10.02 -6.16 4.64
N LEU A 258 9.21 -7.03 4.02
CA LEU A 258 9.27 -7.26 2.57
C LEU A 258 8.86 -6.01 1.78
N GLY A 259 7.84 -5.28 2.24
CA GLY A 259 7.48 -3.98 1.68
C GLY A 259 8.61 -2.95 1.82
N ALA A 260 9.28 -2.90 2.97
CA ALA A 260 10.45 -2.06 3.21
C ALA A 260 11.59 -2.40 2.24
N LEU A 261 11.87 -3.69 2.05
CA LEU A 261 12.87 -4.17 1.10
C LEU A 261 12.53 -3.76 -0.34
N ALA A 262 11.26 -3.88 -0.76
CA ALA A 262 10.82 -3.43 -2.07
C ALA A 262 11.07 -1.93 -2.27
N CYS A 263 10.74 -1.08 -1.27
CA CYS A 263 11.02 0.36 -1.31
C CYS A 263 12.53 0.66 -1.34
N ALA A 264 13.34 -0.05 -0.56
CA ALA A 264 14.79 0.12 -0.53
C ALA A 264 15.45 -0.27 -1.85
N LEU A 265 14.99 -1.35 -2.49
CA LEU A 265 15.46 -1.77 -3.82
C LEU A 265 15.05 -0.77 -4.90
N ALA A 266 13.81 -0.25 -4.85
CA ALA A 266 13.38 0.82 -5.75
C ALA A 266 14.21 2.10 -5.56
N PHE A 267 14.58 2.44 -4.32
CA PHE A 267 15.50 3.54 -4.00
C PHE A 267 16.89 3.30 -4.59
N ALA A 268 17.47 2.12 -4.40
CA ALA A 268 18.78 1.77 -4.97
C ALA A 268 18.77 1.84 -6.50
N LYS A 269 17.70 1.34 -7.13
CA LYS A 269 17.50 1.46 -8.57
C LYS A 269 17.39 2.92 -9.02
N LYS A 270 16.61 3.74 -8.31
CA LYS A 270 16.48 5.18 -8.59
C LYS A 270 17.84 5.88 -8.55
N LEU A 271 18.66 5.63 -7.52
CA LEU A 271 20.00 6.19 -7.42
C LEU A 271 20.94 5.74 -8.55
N SER A 272 20.80 4.49 -9.01
CA SER A 272 21.62 3.99 -10.14
C SER A 272 21.25 4.61 -11.48
N THR A 273 20.00 5.06 -11.66
CA THR A 273 19.50 5.64 -12.91
C THR A 273 19.67 7.16 -12.96
N ASP A 274 19.76 7.82 -11.80
CA ASP A 274 19.98 9.28 -11.71
C ASP A 274 21.48 9.66 -11.76
N ARG A 275 22.40 8.69 -11.71
CA ARG A 275 23.85 8.87 -11.88
C ARG A 275 24.25 8.65 -13.33
#